data_AF-A0A975R1B7-F1
#
_entry.id   AF-A0A975R1B7-F1
#
_cell.length_a   1.000
_cell.length_b   1.000
_cell.length_c   1.000
_cell.angle_alpha   90.00
_cell.angle_beta   90.00
_cell.angle_gamma   90.00
#
_symmetry.space_group_name_H-M   'P 1'
#
loop_
_entity.id
_entity.type
_entity.pdbx_description
1 polymer ?
#
loop_
_entity_poly.entity_id
_entity_poly.type
_entity_poly.pdbx_seq_one_letter_code
_entity_poly.pdbx_strand_id
1 'polypeptide(L)'
;MAPFDVLVNDADRKGDHALAMADGHRYGMDHGLTFHSDHKLRTVLWGWIGEALGTEERAGDDRVHEGLQGKLGRNLADLLTAKEIFARRGLRLERRIPAPSGEMPAAPWPLF
;
A
#
# COMPACT_ATOMS: atom_id res chain seq x y z
N MET A 1 -4.51 -4.29 -5.67
CA MET A 1 -4.47 -2.88 -5.19
C MET A 1 -4.44 -2.81 -3.66
N ALA A 2 -5.30 -3.54 -2.93
CA ALA A 2 -5.26 -3.54 -1.46
C ALA A 2 -3.86 -3.86 -0.84
N PRO A 3 -3.09 -4.85 -1.33
CA PRO A 3 -1.72 -5.06 -0.83
C PRO A 3 -0.81 -3.85 -1.04
N PHE A 4 -0.97 -3.15 -2.18
CA PHE A 4 -0.20 -1.96 -2.50
C PHE A 4 -0.53 -0.83 -1.53
N ASP A 5 -1.81 -0.53 -1.29
CA ASP A 5 -2.25 0.51 -0.35
C ASP A 5 -1.63 0.32 1.03
N VAL A 6 -1.59 -0.93 1.51
CA VAL A 6 -0.94 -1.28 2.78
C VAL A 6 0.56 -0.96 2.71
N LEU A 7 1.27 -1.50 1.72
CA LEU A 7 2.73 -1.35 1.58
C LEU A 7 3.16 0.13 1.50
N VAL A 8 2.38 0.97 0.83
CA VAL A 8 2.67 2.40 0.70
C VAL A 8 1.99 3.25 1.76
N ASN A 9 1.18 2.66 2.66
CA ASN A 9 0.43 3.38 3.69
C ASN A 9 -0.44 4.50 3.07
N ASP A 10 -1.23 4.13 2.05
CA ASP A 10 -2.10 5.04 1.31
C ASP A 10 -3.21 5.56 2.21
N ALA A 11 -3.22 6.88 2.43
CA ALA A 11 -4.14 7.54 3.33
C ALA A 11 -5.39 8.07 2.62
N ASP A 12 -5.59 7.84 1.32
CA ASP A 12 -6.73 8.39 0.59
C ASP A 12 -7.18 7.55 -0.62
N ARG A 13 -7.11 6.21 -0.55
CA ARG A 13 -7.64 5.37 -1.63
C ARG A 13 -9.17 5.46 -1.68
N LYS A 14 -9.66 6.18 -2.68
CA LYS A 14 -11.07 6.23 -3.09
C LYS A 14 -11.36 5.24 -4.21
N GLY A 15 -12.64 4.98 -4.46
CA GLY A 15 -13.05 3.98 -5.45
C GLY A 15 -12.71 4.38 -6.89
N ASP A 16 -12.82 5.66 -7.20
CA ASP A 16 -12.47 6.26 -8.49
C ASP A 16 -10.94 6.31 -8.74
N HIS A 17 -10.12 6.13 -7.71
CA HIS A 17 -8.66 6.02 -7.84
C HIS A 17 -8.19 4.63 -8.34
N ALA A 18 -9.11 3.68 -8.58
CA ALA A 18 -8.79 2.34 -9.08
C ALA A 18 -9.61 2.02 -10.35
N LEU A 19 -8.98 2.16 -11.52
CA LEU A 19 -9.65 1.92 -12.80
C LEU A 19 -9.41 0.49 -13.30
N ALA A 20 -10.49 -0.28 -13.44
CA ALA A 20 -10.45 -1.62 -14.02
C ALA A 20 -10.53 -1.56 -15.55
N MET A 21 -9.64 -2.29 -16.21
CA MET A 21 -9.56 -2.38 -17.67
C MET A 21 -10.18 -3.69 -18.18
N ALA A 22 -10.59 -3.71 -19.45
CA ALA A 22 -11.22 -4.86 -20.07
C ALA A 22 -10.31 -6.10 -20.17
N ASP A 23 -8.99 -5.90 -20.15
CA ASP A 23 -7.97 -6.95 -20.14
C ASP A 23 -7.67 -7.51 -18.74
N GLY A 24 -8.37 -7.03 -17.70
CA GLY A 24 -8.17 -7.41 -16.32
C GLY A 24 -7.09 -6.61 -15.59
N HIS A 25 -6.36 -5.72 -16.27
CA HIS A 25 -5.43 -4.80 -15.61
C HIS A 25 -6.20 -3.78 -14.75
N ARG A 26 -5.53 -3.25 -13.72
CA ARG A 26 -6.07 -2.20 -12.86
C ARG A 26 -5.05 -1.08 -12.71
N TYR A 27 -5.41 0.13 -13.13
CA TYR A 27 -4.62 1.32 -12.86
C TYR A 27 -4.93 1.84 -11.47
N GLY A 28 -3.89 2.09 -10.69
CA GLY A 28 -3.95 2.86 -9.45
C GLY A 28 -3.56 4.30 -9.76
N MET A 29 -4.37 5.24 -9.31
CA MET A 29 -4.13 6.66 -9.46
C MET A 29 -4.08 7.35 -8.10
N ASP A 30 -3.65 8.60 -8.13
CA ASP A 30 -3.61 9.52 -7.00
C ASP A 30 -2.98 8.92 -5.73
N HIS A 31 -1.66 8.73 -5.79
CA HIS A 31 -0.85 8.24 -4.67
C HIS A 31 -0.17 9.39 -3.91
N GLY A 32 -0.70 10.61 -3.98
CA GLY A 32 -0.08 11.79 -3.36
C GLY A 32 -0.05 11.73 -1.83
N LEU A 33 -0.94 10.94 -1.22
CA LEU A 33 -1.05 10.75 0.23
C LEU A 33 -0.54 9.36 0.66
N THR A 34 0.67 9.03 0.20
CA THR A 34 1.35 7.77 0.53
C THR A 34 2.67 8.05 1.27
N PHE A 35 3.29 6.98 1.76
CA PHE A 35 4.58 6.99 2.42
C PHE A 35 4.65 7.82 3.71
N HIS A 36 3.55 8.01 4.44
CA HIS A 36 3.64 8.55 5.81
C HIS A 36 4.45 7.60 6.70
N SER A 37 5.39 8.10 7.50
CA SER A 37 6.13 7.25 8.45
C SER A 37 5.24 6.64 9.52
N ASP A 38 4.19 7.37 9.90
CA ASP A 38 3.23 6.96 10.91
C ASP A 38 2.04 6.28 10.21
N HIS A 39 1.36 5.34 10.87
CA HIS A 39 0.22 4.64 10.26
C HIS A 39 -0.90 5.63 9.91
N LYS A 40 -1.28 5.67 8.63
CA LYS A 40 -2.31 6.56 8.06
C LYS A 40 -3.19 5.85 7.03
N LEU A 41 -3.10 4.53 6.90
CA LEU A 41 -3.81 3.76 5.89
C LEU A 41 -5.32 4.01 5.96
N ARG A 42 -5.87 4.57 4.88
CA ARG A 42 -7.31 4.71 4.69
C ARG A 42 -7.66 4.36 3.24
N THR A 43 -8.47 3.32 3.08
CA THR A 43 -8.80 2.79 1.76
C THR A 43 -10.26 2.35 1.68
N VAL A 44 -10.89 2.44 0.52
CA VAL A 44 -12.19 1.80 0.30
C VAL A 44 -12.08 0.29 0.06
N LEU A 45 -10.87 -0.26 -0.04
CA LEU A 45 -10.61 -1.67 -0.34
C LEU A 45 -10.67 -2.58 0.89
N TRP A 46 -11.46 -2.22 1.91
CA TRP A 46 -11.63 -3.04 3.11
C TRP A 46 -12.47 -4.31 2.89
N GLY A 47 -13.11 -4.46 1.72
CA GLY A 47 -13.80 -5.71 1.37
C GLY A 47 -12.89 -6.95 1.34
N TRP A 48 -11.56 -6.74 1.25
CA TRP A 48 -10.56 -7.81 1.17
C TRP A 48 -9.85 -8.09 2.50
N ILE A 49 -10.29 -7.51 3.63
CA ILE A 49 -9.66 -7.75 4.94
C ILE A 49 -9.58 -9.25 5.24
N GLY A 50 -8.41 -9.71 5.70
CA GLY A 50 -8.17 -11.10 6.07
C GLY A 50 -8.01 -12.06 4.89
N GLU A 51 -8.27 -11.62 3.65
CA GLU A 51 -8.03 -12.45 2.47
C GLU A 51 -6.55 -12.81 2.35
N ALA A 52 -6.29 -14.05 1.94
CA ALA A 52 -4.95 -14.51 1.68
C ALA A 52 -4.40 -13.87 0.40
N LEU A 53 -3.16 -13.41 0.45
CA LEU A 53 -2.49 -12.91 -0.74
C LEU A 53 -2.39 -14.02 -1.80
N GLY A 54 -2.53 -13.67 -3.07
CA GLY A 54 -2.20 -14.54 -4.20
C GLY A 54 -0.70 -14.80 -4.31
N THR A 55 -0.30 -15.75 -5.15
CA THR A 55 1.12 -16.06 -5.38
C THR A 55 1.89 -14.88 -5.94
N GLU A 56 1.31 -14.13 -6.87
CA GLU A 56 1.93 -12.93 -7.44
C GLU A 56 2.05 -11.80 -6.41
N GLU A 57 1.05 -11.61 -5.56
CA GLU A 57 1.06 -10.59 -4.51
C GLU A 57 2.11 -10.92 -3.44
N ARG A 58 2.24 -12.20 -3.06
CA ARG A 58 3.32 -12.67 -2.18
C ARG A 58 4.70 -12.43 -2.78
N ALA A 59 4.88 -12.75 -4.05
CA ALA A 59 6.14 -12.50 -4.76
C ALA A 59 6.41 -10.99 -4.91
N GLY A 60 5.37 -10.16 -5.04
CA GLY A 60 5.47 -8.70 -5.01
C GLY A 60 5.96 -8.17 -3.66
N ASP A 61 5.33 -8.59 -2.57
CA ASP A 61 5.72 -8.25 -1.18
C ASP A 61 7.19 -8.61 -0.93
N ASP A 62 7.59 -9.83 -1.29
CA ASP A 62 8.96 -10.31 -1.11
C ASP A 62 9.97 -9.47 -1.93
N ARG A 63 9.66 -9.15 -3.21
CA ARG A 63 10.51 -8.29 -4.05
C ARG A 63 10.63 -6.85 -3.52
N VAL A 64 9.56 -6.28 -2.99
CA VAL A 64 9.59 -4.93 -2.41
C VAL A 64 10.50 -4.92 -1.18
N HIS A 65 10.33 -5.89 -0.28
CA HIS A 65 11.11 -5.97 0.95
C HIS A 65 12.60 -6.18 0.68
N GLU A 66 12.96 -7.09 -0.23
CA GLU A 66 14.35 -7.28 -0.67
C GLU A 66 14.89 -6.01 -1.36
N GLY A 67 14.11 -5.44 -2.27
CA GLY A 67 14.47 -4.23 -3.01
C GLY A 67 14.76 -3.04 -2.11
N LEU A 68 14.00 -2.85 -1.02
CA LEU A 68 14.18 -1.78 -0.04
C LEU A 68 15.53 -1.85 0.70
N GLN A 69 16.15 -3.03 0.78
CA GLN A 69 17.52 -3.20 1.29
C GLN A 69 18.57 -2.97 0.20
N GLY A 70 18.17 -3.03 -1.07
CA GLY A 70 19.04 -2.91 -2.23
C GLY A 70 18.75 -1.68 -3.09
N LYS A 71 18.58 -1.93 -4.39
CA LYS A 71 18.48 -0.88 -5.43
C LYS A 71 17.25 0.01 -5.24
N LEU A 72 16.09 -0.55 -4.92
CA LEU A 72 14.87 0.23 -4.74
C LEU A 72 15.00 1.20 -3.55
N GLY A 73 15.56 0.76 -2.42
CA GLY A 73 15.80 1.63 -1.28
C GLY A 73 16.72 2.80 -1.60
N ARG A 74 17.79 2.57 -2.38
CA ARG A 74 18.68 3.65 -2.85
C ARG A 74 17.98 4.61 -3.80
N ASN A 75 17.21 4.09 -4.75
CA ASN A 75 16.47 4.94 -5.69
C ASN A 75 15.41 5.80 -4.99
N LEU A 76 14.77 5.26 -3.94
CA LEU A 76 13.78 6.00 -3.15
C LEU A 76 14.42 7.03 -2.22
N ALA A 77 15.72 6.94 -1.89
CA ALA A 77 16.38 7.86 -0.97
C ALA A 77 16.44 9.31 -1.47
N ASP A 78 16.33 9.52 -2.78
CA ASP A 78 16.24 10.86 -3.38
C ASP A 78 14.81 11.43 -3.35
N LEU A 79 13.81 10.60 -3.05
CA LEU A 79 12.38 10.95 -3.12
C LEU A 79 11.68 10.89 -1.75
N LEU A 80 12.17 10.05 -0.85
CA LEU A 80 11.62 9.78 0.46
C LEU A 80 12.69 9.97 1.54
N THR A 81 12.26 10.41 2.71
CA THR A 81 13.12 10.54 3.87
C THR A 81 13.57 9.16 4.39
N ALA A 82 14.67 9.14 5.15
CA ALA A 82 15.14 7.92 5.80
C ALA A 82 14.09 7.31 6.75
N LYS A 83 13.31 8.14 7.46
CA LYS A 83 12.23 7.68 8.36
C LYS A 83 11.13 6.96 7.58
N GLU A 84 10.77 7.48 6.43
CA GLU A 84 9.76 6.89 5.54
C GLU A 84 10.21 5.56 4.97
N ILE A 85 11.45 5.47 4.48
CA ILE A 85 12.00 4.21 3.97
C ILE A 85 12.09 3.18 5.10
N PHE A 86 12.54 3.59 6.30
CA PHE A 86 12.63 2.73 7.46
C PHE A 86 11.27 2.14 7.86
N ALA A 87 10.22 2.97 7.90
CA ALA A 87 8.86 2.49 8.19
C ALA A 87 8.39 1.42 7.21
N ARG A 88 8.74 1.54 5.92
CA ARG A 88 8.42 0.54 4.89
C ARG A 88 9.19 -0.76 5.03
N ARG A 89 10.45 -0.72 5.49
CA ARG A 89 11.23 -1.93 5.77
C ARG A 89 10.63 -2.76 6.91
N GLY A 90 9.99 -2.12 7.89
CA GLY A 90 9.34 -2.80 9.00
C GLY A 90 7.96 -3.38 8.65
N LEU A 91 7.36 -2.97 7.54
CA LEU A 91 6.02 -3.38 7.15
C LEU A 91 6.08 -4.65 6.29
N ARG A 92 5.28 -5.65 6.68
CA ARG A 92 5.07 -6.86 5.89
C ARG A 92 3.62 -7.29 5.99
N LEU A 93 3.06 -7.77 4.88
CA LEU A 93 1.64 -8.14 4.80
C LEU A 93 1.29 -9.43 5.55
N GLU A 94 2.25 -10.17 6.13
CA GLU A 94 2.00 -11.45 6.82
C GLU A 94 1.14 -12.44 6.00
N ARG A 95 1.27 -12.38 4.67
CA ARG A 95 0.51 -13.19 3.69
C ARG A 95 -1.00 -12.94 3.67
N ARG A 96 -1.54 -11.88 4.28
CA ARG A 96 -2.96 -11.48 4.24
C ARG A 96 -3.14 -9.96 4.17
N ILE A 97 -4.36 -9.50 3.89
CA ILE A 97 -4.69 -8.08 4.08
C ILE A 97 -4.94 -7.82 5.57
N PRO A 98 -4.21 -6.90 6.22
CA PRO A 98 -4.41 -6.60 7.63
C PRO A 98 -5.75 -5.89 7.86
N ALA A 99 -6.27 -6.02 9.08
CA ALA A 99 -7.40 -5.21 9.52
C ALA A 99 -6.97 -3.74 9.70
N PRO A 100 -7.89 -2.77 9.59
CA PRO A 100 -7.62 -1.38 9.90
C PRO A 100 -7.08 -1.22 11.33
N SER A 101 -6.22 -0.23 11.53
CA SER A 101 -5.65 0.11 12.84
C SER A 101 -5.47 1.62 13.00
N GLY A 102 -5.17 2.06 14.22
CA GLY A 102 -5.03 3.48 14.54
C GLY A 102 -6.37 4.15 14.84
N GLU A 103 -6.32 5.49 15.00
CA GLU A 103 -7.45 6.28 15.50
C GLU A 103 -8.24 6.98 14.39
N MET A 104 -7.71 7.03 13.18
CA MET A 104 -8.37 7.68 12.04
C MET A 104 -9.48 6.79 11.47
N PRO A 105 -10.52 7.37 10.84
CA PRO A 105 -11.50 6.58 10.10
C PRO A 105 -10.80 5.69 9.05
N ALA A 106 -11.16 4.41 9.01
CA ALA A 106 -10.53 3.46 8.11
C ALA A 106 -10.79 3.78 6.63
N ALA A 107 -11.93 4.38 6.30
CA ALA A 107 -12.24 4.80 4.94
C ALA A 107 -11.93 6.30 4.76
N PRO A 108 -11.46 6.73 3.57
CA PRO A 108 -11.30 8.15 3.26
C PRO A 108 -12.64 8.84 3.02
N TRP A 109 -12.61 10.17 2.95
CA TRP A 109 -13.77 10.98 2.62
C TRP A 109 -13.44 11.99 1.51
N PRO A 110 -14.28 12.11 0.47
CA PRO A 110 -15.39 11.21 0.12
C PRO A 110 -14.91 9.81 -0.23
N LEU A 111 -15.84 8.86 -0.42
CA LEU A 111 -15.50 7.48 -0.80
C LEU A 111 -15.14 7.35 -2.30
N PHE A 112 -15.60 8.29 -3.12
CA PHE A 112 -15.50 8.34 -4.58
C PHE A 112 -15.40 9.78 -5.06
#